data_AF-A0A3B0TQI0-F1
#
_entry.id   AF-A0A3B0TQI0-F1
#
_cell.length_a   1.000
_cell.length_b   1.000
_cell.length_c   1.000
_cell.angle_alpha   90.00
_cell.angle_beta   90.00
_cell.angle_gamma   90.00
#
_symmetry.space_group_name_H-M   'P 1'
#
loop_
_entity.id
_entity.type
_entity.pdbx_description
1 polymer ?
#
loop_
_entity_poly.entity_id
_entity_poly.type
_entity_poly.pdbx_seq_one_letter_code
_entity_poly.pdbx_strand_id
1 'polypeptide(L)' 'RVEHVFGFQERSMGGKFIRAIGMARAKAKIGMMNLVCNMSRLAQFERGAAAPS' A
#
# COMPACT_ATOMS: atom_id res chain seq x y z
N ARG A 1 -11.55 -10.55 7.35
CA ARG A 1 -11.44 -10.45 5.86
C ARG A 1 -9.96 -10.31 5.52
N VAL A 2 -9.36 -11.30 4.86
CA VAL A 2 -7.95 -11.21 4.42
C VAL A 2 -7.92 -10.40 3.14
N GLU A 3 -7.41 -9.17 3.22
CA GLU A 3 -7.22 -8.33 2.06
C GLU A 3 -5.85 -8.56 1.44
N HIS A 4 -5.83 -8.75 0.13
CA HIS A 4 -4.64 -9.07 -0.64
C HIS A 4 -3.82 -7.80 -0.86
N VAL A 5 -2.85 -7.55 0.02
CA VAL A 5 -1.93 -6.39 -0.05
C VAL A 5 -1.33 -6.27 -1.45
N PHE A 6 -0.88 -7.39 -2.02
CA PHE A 6 -0.37 -7.45 -3.40
C PHE A 6 -1.38 -7.01 -4.46
N GLY A 7 -2.68 -7.29 -4.29
CA GLY A 7 -3.71 -6.85 -5.22
C GLY A 7 -3.90 -5.33 -5.20
N PHE A 8 -3.79 -4.72 -4.03
CA PHE A 8 -3.82 -3.26 -3.88
C PHE A 8 -2.55 -2.61 -4.46
N GLN A 9 -1.37 -3.18 -4.21
CA GLN A 9 -0.12 -2.64 -4.79
C GLN A 9 -0.15 -2.69 -6.33
N GLU A 10 -0.66 -3.80 -6.89
CA GLU A 10 -0.79 -3.97 -8.34
C GLU A 10 -1.77 -2.97 -8.96
N ARG A 11 -2.97 -2.82 -8.40
CA ARG A 11 -3.99 -1.93 -8.97
C ARG A 11 -3.75 -0.45 -8.69
N SER A 12 -3.27 -0.11 -7.50
CA SER A 12 -3.29 1.27 -6.99
C SER A 12 -1.91 1.92 -6.92
N MET A 13 -0.83 1.13 -6.95
CA MET A 13 0.54 1.65 -6.85
C MET A 13 1.37 1.44 -8.12
N GLY A 14 0.73 1.15 -9.25
CA GLY A 14 1.38 1.09 -10.58
C GLY A 14 2.18 -0.19 -10.85
N GLY A 15 1.93 -1.26 -10.07
CA GLY A 15 2.55 -2.58 -10.26
C GLY A 15 3.86 -2.81 -9.49
N LYS A 16 4.32 -4.06 -9.49
CA LYS A 16 5.52 -4.55 -8.76
C LYS A 16 6.88 -4.16 -9.38
N PHE A 17 6.91 -3.43 -10.50
CA PHE A 17 8.17 -3.16 -11.19
C PHE A 17 8.90 -1.93 -10.64
N ILE A 18 9.89 -2.18 -9.77
CA ILE A 18 10.71 -1.12 -9.17
C ILE A 18 11.95 -0.87 -10.03
N ARG A 19 11.94 0.25 -10.78
CA ARG A 19 13.16 0.83 -11.35
C ARG A 19 13.79 1.81 -10.35
N ALA A 20 14.99 1.51 -9.87
CA ALA A 20 15.78 2.37 -9.00
C ALA A 20 17.29 2.09 -9.18
N ILE A 21 18.11 3.15 -9.15
CA ILE A 21 19.57 3.03 -9.17
C ILE A 21 20.06 2.78 -7.74
N GLY A 22 20.56 1.57 -7.49
CA GLY A 22 21.12 1.15 -6.20
C GLY A 22 20.11 0.59 -5.21
N MET A 23 20.56 -0.35 -4.37
CA MET A 23 19.71 -1.12 -3.45
C MET A 23 19.03 -0.25 -2.38
N ALA A 24 19.70 0.80 -1.88
CA ALA A 24 19.13 1.68 -0.87
C ALA A 24 17.83 2.34 -1.35
N ARG A 25 17.81 2.83 -2.60
CA ARG A 25 16.63 3.46 -3.21
C ARG A 25 15.53 2.43 -3.47
N ALA A 26 15.89 1.23 -3.93
CA ALA A 26 14.93 0.15 -4.11
C ALA A 26 14.25 -0.24 -2.79
N LYS A 27 15.02 -0.40 -1.70
CA LYS A 27 14.51 -0.69 -0.36
C LYS A 27 13.59 0.42 0.15
N ALA A 28 13.98 1.68 -0.02
CA ALA A 28 13.13 2.81 0.37
C ALA A 28 11.79 2.80 -0.39
N LYS A 29 11.80 2.51 -1.70
CA LYS A 29 10.59 2.43 -2.51
C LYS A 29 9.64 1.32 -2.05
N ILE A 30 10.17 0.12 -1.76
CA ILE A 30 9.41 -1.00 -1.19
C ILE A 30 8.82 -0.62 0.17
N GLY A 31 9.63 -0.01 1.04
CA GLY A 31 9.21 0.44 2.36
C GLY A 31 8.06 1.45 2.29
N MET A 32 8.16 2.44 1.39
CA MET A 32 7.09 3.42 1.15
C MET A 32 5.80 2.77 0.62
N MET A 33 5.91 1.81 -0.30
CA MET A 33 4.74 1.07 -0.81
C MET A 33 4.01 0.33 0.30
N ASN A 34 4.74 -0.33 1.21
CA ASN A 34 4.14 -0.99 2.36
C ASN A 34 3.51 0.01 3.34
N LEU A 35 4.14 1.16 3.57
CA LEU A 35 3.59 2.21 4.43
C LEU A 35 2.28 2.77 3.86
N VAL A 36 2.24 3.09 2.58
CA VAL A 36 1.03 3.61 1.90
C VAL A 36 -0.10 2.58 1.94
N CYS A 37 0.20 1.29 1.75
CA CYS A 37 -0.80 0.24 1.88
C CYS A 37 -1.40 0.18 3.29
N ASN A 38 -0.57 0.32 4.33
CA ASN A 38 -1.04 0.34 5.72
C ASN A 38 -1.86 1.60 6.03
N MET A 39 -1.43 2.78 5.59
CA MET A 39 -2.17 4.04 5.81
C MET A 39 -3.51 4.05 5.07
N SER A 40 -3.54 3.58 3.83
CA SER A 40 -4.78 3.49 3.04
C SER A 40 -5.79 2.55 3.70
N ARG A 41 -5.32 1.44 4.27
CA ARG A 41 -6.15 0.51 5.04
C ARG A 41 -6.70 1.16 6.31
N LEU A 42 -5.86 1.86 7.07
CA LEU A 42 -6.30 2.59 8.25
C LEU A 42 -7.41 3.60 7.87
N ALA A 43 -7.19 4.40 6.84
CA ALA A 43 -8.18 5.36 6.36
C ALA A 43 -9.50 4.69 5.94
N GLN A 44 -9.46 3.50 5.34
CA GLN A 44 -10.68 2.73 5.03
C GLN A 44 -11.39 2.24 6.29
N PHE A 45 -10.67 1.77 7.29
CA PHE A 45 -11.26 1.37 8.57
C PHE A 45 -11.91 2.54 9.28
N GLU A 46 -11.24 3.70 9.36
CA GLU A 46 -11.82 4.92 9.96
C GLU A 46 -13.08 5.35 9.21
N ARG A 47 -13.08 5.30 7.86
CA ARG A 47 -14.26 5.60 7.04
C ARG A 47 -15.39 4.59 7.24
N GLY A 48 -15.07 3.32 7.39
CA GLY A 48 -16.04 2.25 7.64
C GLY A 48 -16.61 2.30 9.06
N ALA A 49 -15.82 2.72 10.04
CA ALA A 49 -16.25 2.95 11.43
C ALA A 49 -17.12 4.21 11.56
N ALA A 50 -16.89 5.22 10.72
CA ALA A 50 -17.71 6.43 10.65
C ALA A 50 -18.99 6.29 9.81
N ALA A 51 -19.22 5.15 9.15
CA ALA A 51 -20.47 4.87 8.45
C ALA A 51 -21.54 4.48 9.47
N PRO A 52 -22.66 5.24 9.60
CA PRO A 52 -23.71 4.89 10.54
C PRO A 52 -24.38 3.57 10.13
N SER A 53 -24.59 2.69 11.11
CA SER A 53 -25.46 1.52 11.02
C SER A 53 -26.93 1.92 10.88
#